data_AF-A0A0N1BU20-F1
#
_entry.id   AF-A0A0N1BU20-F1
#
_cell.length_a   1.000
_cell.length_b   1.000
_cell.length_c   1.000
_cell.angle_alpha   90.00
_cell.angle_beta   90.00
_cell.angle_gamma   90.00
#
_symmetry.space_group_name_H-M   'P 1'
#
loop_
_entity.id
_entity.type
_entity.pdbx_description
1 polymer ?
#
loop_
_entity_poly.entity_id
_entity_poly.type
_entity_poly.pdbx_seq_one_letter_code
_entity_poly.pdbx_strand_id
1 'polypeptide(L)' 'MGGLGWMEILVILVIVMVIFGAGKLPKVMGDLGQGIRNFKSNLSDGAKAEDDVKTDPVPPAKPDETPKA' A
#
# COMPACT_ATOMS: atom_id res chain seq x y z
N MET A 1 28.41 -17.10 -11.73
CA MET A 1 27.17 -17.59 -12.37
C MET A 1 26.06 -16.65 -11.95
N GLY A 2 25.86 -15.60 -12.74
CA GLY A 2 25.09 -14.41 -12.36
C GLY A 2 23.60 -14.70 -12.25
N GLY A 3 23.01 -14.30 -11.12
CA GLY A 3 21.57 -14.40 -10.89
C GLY A 3 20.77 -13.54 -11.86
N LEU A 4 19.47 -13.81 -11.94
CA LEU A 4 18.48 -13.01 -12.66
C LEU A 4 18.73 -11.52 -12.43
N GLY A 5 19.18 -10.84 -13.48
CA GLY A 5 19.40 -9.41 -13.46
C GLY A 5 18.07 -8.66 -13.43
N TRP A 6 18.14 -7.38 -13.09
CA TRP A 6 16.98 -6.49 -13.12
C TRP A 6 16.32 -6.45 -14.52
N MET A 7 17.11 -6.61 -15.58
CA MET A 7 16.60 -6.68 -16.96
C MET A 7 15.78 -7.94 -17.23
N GLU A 8 16.22 -9.11 -16.81
CA GLU A 8 15.45 -10.35 -16.98
C GLU A 8 14.11 -10.29 -16.22
N ILE A 9 14.11 -9.73 -15.00
CA ILE A 9 12.88 -9.55 -14.22
C ILE A 9 11.90 -8.61 -14.96
N LEU A 10 12.38 -7.51 -15.54
CA LEU A 10 11.56 -6.60 -16.34
C LEU A 10 10.96 -7.29 -17.57
N VAL A 11 11.73 -8.11 -18.29
CA VAL A 11 11.23 -8.84 -19.46
C VAL A 11 10.12 -9.83 -19.06
N ILE A 12 10.31 -10.56 -17.96
CA ILE A 12 9.29 -11.48 -17.44
C ILE A 12 8.02 -10.71 -17.03
N LEU A 13 8.18 -9.57 -16.35
CA LEU A 13 7.07 -8.71 -15.96
C LEU A 13 6.24 -8.27 -17.18
N VAL A 14 6.90 -7.89 -18.27
CA VAL A 14 6.22 -7.49 -19.51
C VAL A 14 5.44 -8.66 -20.12
N ILE A 15 6.00 -9.87 -20.15
CA ILE A 15 5.28 -11.06 -20.66
C ILE A 15 4.04 -11.36 -19.81
N VAL A 16 4.17 -11.32 -18.49
CA VAL A 16 3.05 -11.49 -17.56
C VAL A 16 2.02 -10.38 -17.79
N MET A 17 2.46 -9.14 -18.02
CA MET A 17 1.56 -8.02 -18.31
C MET A 17 0.79 -8.19 -19.63
N VAL A 18 1.38 -8.81 -20.65
CA VAL A 18 0.70 -9.09 -21.91
C VAL A 18 -0.37 -10.18 -21.72
N ILE A 19 -0.07 -11.23 -20.95
CA ILE A 19 -1.01 -12.34 -20.70
C ILE A 19 -2.17 -11.90 -19.80
N PHE A 20 -1.87 -11.23 -18.69
CA PHE A 20 -2.87 -10.83 -17.70
C PHE A 20 -3.52 -9.47 -18.02
N GLY A 21 -2.83 -8.60 -18.75
CA GLY A 21 -3.24 -7.22 -19.03
C GLY A 21 -2.88 -6.24 -17.91
N ALA A 22 -2.59 -4.98 -18.30
CA ALA A 22 -2.18 -3.92 -17.37
C ALA A 22 -3.25 -3.54 -16.31
N GLY A 23 -4.53 -3.84 -16.56
CA GLY A 23 -5.62 -3.55 -15.62
C GLY A 23 -5.89 -4.64 -14.59
N LYS A 24 -5.51 -5.90 -14.87
CA LYS A 24 -5.82 -7.03 -13.97
C LYS A 24 -4.79 -7.17 -12.85
N LEU A 25 -3.51 -6.95 -13.14
CA LEU A 25 -2.44 -7.08 -12.15
C LEU A 25 -2.59 -6.10 -10.97
N PRO A 26 -2.84 -4.78 -11.18
CA PRO A 26 -3.02 -3.84 -10.08
C PRO A 26 -4.28 -4.12 -9.26
N LYS A 27 -5.35 -4.61 -9.91
CA LYS A 27 -6.59 -4.99 -9.24
C LYS A 27 -6.38 -6.18 -8.29
N VAL A 28 -5.77 -7.25 -8.78
CA VAL A 28 -5.46 -8.44 -7.97
C VAL A 28 -4.43 -8.12 -6.88
N MET A 29 -3.40 -7.34 -7.17
CA MET A 29 -2.42 -6.90 -6.17
C MET A 29 -3.03 -5.95 -5.14
N GLY A 30 -4.04 -5.15 -5.50
CA GLY A 30 -4.80 -4.32 -4.57
C GLY A 30 -5.58 -5.18 -3.58
N ASP A 31 -6.35 -6.15 -4.07
CA ASP A 31 -7.15 -7.06 -3.24
C ASP A 31 -6.24 -7.92 -2.32
N LEU A 32 -5.16 -8.48 -2.86
CA LEU A 32 -4.15 -9.24 -2.09
C LEU A 32 -3.40 -8.34 -1.10
N GLY A 33 -3.03 -7.13 -1.51
CA GLY A 33 -2.28 -6.16 -0.70
C GLY A 33 -3.09 -5.69 0.49
N GLN A 34 -4.40 -5.48 0.32
CA GLN A 34 -5.30 -5.14 1.42
C GLN A 34 -5.44 -6.31 2.42
N GLY A 35 -5.54 -7.55 1.92
CA GLY A 35 -5.53 -8.75 2.77
C GLY A 35 -4.25 -8.91 3.58
N ILE A 36 -3.08 -8.75 2.93
CA ILE A 36 -1.76 -8.81 3.59
C ILE A 36 -1.61 -7.66 4.59
N ARG A 37 -2.10 -6.45 4.27
CA ARG A 37 -2.02 -5.29 5.17
C ARG A 37 -2.86 -5.50 6.41
N ASN A 38 -4.09 -5.98 6.28
CA ASN A 38 -4.91 -6.36 7.42
C ASN A 38 -4.27 -7.50 8.21
N PHE A 39 -3.73 -8.52 7.55
CA PHE A 39 -3.02 -9.61 8.24
C PHE A 39 -1.84 -9.08 9.05
N LYS A 40 -0.99 -8.25 8.45
CA LYS A 40 0.15 -7.63 9.13
C LYS A 40 -0.28 -6.72 10.28
N SER A 41 -1.33 -5.92 10.10
CA SER A 41 -1.88 -5.07 11.16
C SER A 41 -2.37 -5.91 12.34
N ASN A 42 -3.15 -6.97 12.12
CA ASN A 42 -3.62 -7.84 13.19
C ASN A 42 -2.47 -8.57 13.91
N LEU A 43 -1.45 -9.03 13.17
CA LEU A 43 -0.25 -9.62 13.78
C LEU A 43 0.58 -8.60 14.57
N SER A 44 0.62 -7.35 14.09
CA SER A 44 1.36 -6.27 14.77
C SER A 44 0.61 -5.76 15.99
N ASP A 45 -0.73 -5.67 15.95
CA ASP A 45 -1.59 -5.32 17.09
C ASP A 45 -1.46 -6.35 18.22
N GLY A 46 -1.42 -7.65 17.88
CA GLY A 46 -1.16 -8.71 18.86
C GLY A 46 0.22 -8.66 19.52
N ALA A 47 1.19 -7.97 18.88
CA ALA A 47 2.53 -7.73 19.42
C ALA A 47 2.70 -6.31 20.02
N LYS A 48 1.68 -5.44 19.93
CA LYS A 48 1.71 -4.03 20.34
C LYS A 48 0.76 -3.70 21.50
N ALA A 49 0.30 -4.69 22.25
CA ALA A 49 -0.52 -4.47 23.44
C ALA A 49 0.22 -3.75 24.60
N GLU A 50 1.44 -3.25 24.39
CA GLU A 50 2.24 -2.55 25.40
C GLU A 50 2.63 -1.09 25.05
N ASP A 51 2.27 -0.54 23.88
CA ASP A 51 2.60 0.87 23.57
C ASP A 51 1.41 1.65 22.98
N ASP A 52 0.80 2.40 23.88
CA ASP A 52 -0.45 3.15 23.81
C ASP A 52 -0.41 4.36 22.85
N VAL A 53 -1.55 4.60 22.18
CA VAL A 53 -2.15 5.94 21.95
C VAL A 53 -1.41 6.99 21.09
N LYS A 54 -1.93 7.15 19.85
CA LYS A 54 -2.41 8.42 19.21
C LYS A 54 -2.29 8.36 17.69
N THR A 55 -3.42 8.27 16.98
CA THR A 55 -3.72 9.21 15.89
C THR A 55 -5.21 9.14 15.56
N ASP A 56 -6.03 9.89 16.30
CA ASP A 56 -7.32 10.31 15.77
C ASP A 56 -7.09 11.08 14.46
N PRO A 57 -7.83 10.77 13.37
CA PRO A 57 -7.74 11.56 12.15
C PRO A 57 -8.35 12.93 12.42
N VAL A 58 -7.51 13.96 12.46
CA VAL A 58 -7.93 15.37 12.47
C VAL A 58 -8.83 15.59 11.25
N PRO A 59 -10.13 15.91 11.42
CA PRO A 59 -11.01 16.22 10.30
C PRO A 59 -10.54 17.51 9.61
N PRO A 60 -10.58 17.59 8.27
CA PRO A 60 -10.11 18.75 7.53
C PRO A 60 -11.11 19.90 7.66
N ALA A 61 -10.93 20.76 8.66
CA ALA A 61 -11.61 22.05 8.71
C ALA A 61 -10.92 23.03 7.74
N LYS A 62 -11.50 23.18 6.54
CA LYS A 62 -11.53 24.47 5.84
C LYS A 62 -12.95 24.99 6.05
N PRO A 63 -13.22 26.29 6.28
CA PRO A 63 -12.74 27.39 5.44
C PRO A 63 -12.35 28.68 6.19
N ASP A 64 -11.67 29.58 5.46
CA ASP A 64 -11.67 31.04 5.59
C ASP A 64 -12.36 31.67 6.80
N GLU A 65 -11.58 32.35 7.65
CA GLU A 65 -11.94 33.69 8.11
C GLU A 65 -10.65 34.52 8.31
N THR A 66 -10.52 35.53 7.47
CA THR A 66 -9.45 36.52 7.46
C THR A 66 -9.53 37.38 8.73
N PRO A 67 -8.43 37.59 9.47
CA PRO A 67 -8.43 38.60 10.53
C PRO A 67 -8.48 39.97 9.86
N LYS A 68 -9.59 40.70 9.99
CA LYS A 68 -9.66 42.08 9.54
C LYS A 68 -10.31 42.98 10.59
N ALA A 69 -9.44 43.86 11.10
CA ALA A 69 -9.66 45.17 11.71
C ALA A 69 -10.40 45.22 13.07
#